data_AF-A0A7K0CUM0-F1
#
_entry.id   AF-A0A7K0CUM0-F1
#
_cell.length_a   1.000
_cell.length_b   1.000
_cell.length_c   1.000
_cell.angle_alpha   90.00
_cell.angle_beta   90.00
_cell.angle_gamma   90.00
#
_symmetry.space_group_name_H-M   'P 1'
#
loop_
_entity.id
_entity.type
_entity.pdbx_description
1 polymer ?
#
loop_
_entity_poly.entity_id
_entity_poly.type
_entity_poly.pdbx_seq_one_letter_code
_entity_poly.pdbx_strand_id
1 'polypeptide(L)'
;MRTIVDHANGKPGNRLPTVVKILGVAVALSAALISSSGTASADWRLAPVKVGGATVRDCYHPVQSPSTNCKPVGYLPEGSTVHIVCQRVGQAVYGRSGMTEIWDYVVADNANNHPKMEGLVSDSNIYTGANGIVSEICR
;
A
#
# COMPACT_ATOMS: atom_id res chain seq x y z
N MET A 1 25.64 47.23 -10.73
CA MET A 1 26.98 46.89 -10.23
C MET A 1 26.83 46.52 -8.76
N ARG A 2 27.28 45.31 -8.36
CA ARG A 2 27.35 44.77 -6.97
C ARG A 2 28.23 45.69 -6.09
N THR A 3 28.07 45.74 -4.77
CA THR A 3 28.56 44.76 -3.74
C THR A 3 27.90 45.08 -2.38
N ILE A 4 27.22 44.18 -1.64
CA ILE A 4 27.65 43.13 -0.67
C ILE A 4 28.90 43.45 0.16
N VAL A 5 28.79 43.32 1.50
CA VAL A 5 29.62 42.59 2.52
C VAL A 5 29.17 43.14 3.92
N ASP A 6 28.38 42.44 4.76
CA ASP A 6 28.63 41.35 5.73
C ASP A 6 29.08 41.74 7.17
N HIS A 7 28.34 41.15 8.13
CA HIS A 7 28.65 40.63 9.48
C HIS A 7 29.32 41.45 10.60
N ALA A 8 28.72 41.45 11.82
CA ALA A 8 29.12 40.57 12.95
C ALA A 8 28.43 40.84 14.33
N ASN A 9 28.03 39.74 15.00
CA ASN A 9 28.14 39.34 16.43
C ASN A 9 27.69 40.19 17.64
N GLY A 10 26.95 39.53 18.57
CA GLY A 10 26.86 39.89 20.01
C GLY A 10 25.92 38.98 20.82
N LYS A 11 26.41 38.38 21.92
CA LYS A 11 25.93 37.17 22.65
C LYS A 11 25.10 37.52 23.94
N PRO A 12 24.77 36.61 24.89
CA PRO A 12 23.46 36.44 25.52
C PRO A 12 23.37 36.96 26.98
N GLY A 13 22.15 37.15 27.50
CA GLY A 13 21.91 37.61 28.87
C GLY A 13 22.09 36.50 29.93
N ASN A 14 23.06 36.70 30.83
CA ASN A 14 23.26 35.93 32.05
C ASN A 14 22.35 36.42 33.19
N ARG A 15 21.60 35.52 33.84
CA ARG A 15 21.23 35.64 35.26
C ARG A 15 21.21 34.25 35.90
N LEU A 16 22.21 33.97 36.74
CA LEU A 16 22.24 32.87 37.70
C LEU A 16 21.93 33.47 39.08
N PRO A 17 21.23 32.70 39.94
CA PRO A 17 21.72 32.58 41.30
C PRO A 17 21.80 31.13 41.79
N THR A 18 22.94 30.87 42.42
CA THR A 18 23.13 30.16 43.70
C THR A 18 22.84 28.66 43.81
N VAL A 19 23.93 27.97 44.15
CA VAL A 19 24.13 26.55 44.44
C VAL A 19 23.28 26.04 45.61
N VAL A 20 22.65 24.87 45.43
CA VAL A 20 22.37 23.92 46.52
C VAL A 20 22.91 22.55 46.09
N LYS A 21 23.96 22.10 46.76
CA LYS A 21 24.37 20.68 46.80
C LYS A 21 23.43 19.97 47.75
N ILE A 22 23.06 18.71 47.49
CA ILE A 22 23.06 17.59 48.46
C ILE A 22 22.35 16.34 47.89
N LEU A 23 23.09 15.23 48.03
CA LEU A 23 22.74 13.81 48.18
C LEU A 23 21.65 13.17 47.32
N GLY A 24 22.05 12.08 46.66
CA GLY A 24 21.21 11.27 45.80
C GLY A 24 20.10 10.49 46.50
N VAL A 25 19.10 10.16 45.68
CA VAL A 25 18.21 9.01 45.80
C VAL A 25 18.08 8.45 44.39
N ALA A 26 18.40 7.17 44.22
CA ALA A 26 18.14 6.44 42.98
C ALA A 26 16.61 6.35 42.76
N VAL A 27 16.12 6.79 41.60
CA VAL A 27 14.74 6.53 41.18
C VAL A 27 14.77 5.87 39.81
N ALA A 28 14.44 4.57 39.89
CA ALA A 28 13.91 3.62 38.93
C ALA A 28 13.86 3.97 37.43
N LEU A 29 14.26 2.95 36.65
CA LEU A 29 14.03 2.79 35.22
C LEU A 29 12.61 3.20 34.81
N SER A 30 12.50 3.93 33.71
CA SER A 30 11.34 3.89 32.83
C SER A 30 11.82 4.09 31.40
N ALA A 31 12.31 3.02 30.78
CA ALA A 31 12.40 2.96 29.33
C ALA A 31 10.95 2.92 28.82
N ALA A 32 10.40 4.08 28.46
CA ALA A 32 9.13 4.16 27.77
C ALA A 32 9.32 3.51 26.40
N LEU A 33 8.98 2.22 26.30
CA LEU A 33 8.76 1.55 25.03
C LEU A 33 7.58 2.26 24.38
N ILE A 34 7.87 3.20 23.49
CA ILE A 34 6.86 3.75 22.59
C ILE A 34 6.51 2.61 21.65
N SER A 35 5.53 1.79 22.04
CA SER A 35 4.92 0.82 21.16
C SER A 35 4.26 1.60 20.04
N SER A 36 4.95 1.75 18.91
CA SER A 36 4.33 2.17 17.66
C SER A 36 3.36 1.07 17.26
N SER A 37 2.12 1.17 17.73
CA SER A 37 0.97 0.50 17.12
C SER A 37 0.83 1.07 15.72
N GLY A 38 1.62 0.55 14.78
CA GLY A 38 1.46 0.84 13.37
C GLY A 38 0.02 0.50 13.01
N THR A 39 -0.75 1.51 12.64
CA THR A 39 -2.02 1.30 11.95
C THR A 39 -1.67 0.46 10.72
N ALA A 40 -2.23 -0.75 10.62
CA ALA A 40 -2.20 -1.49 9.37
C ALA A 40 -2.94 -0.62 8.34
N SER A 41 -2.19 0.19 7.59
CA SER A 41 -2.70 0.77 6.37
C SER A 41 -2.77 -0.41 5.43
N ALA A 42 -3.99 -0.83 5.06
CA ALA A 42 -4.13 -1.54 3.80
C ALA A 42 -3.47 -0.63 2.75
N ASP A 43 -2.42 -1.12 2.09
CA ASP A 43 -1.73 -0.35 1.06
C ASP A 43 -2.47 -0.63 -0.25
N TRP A 44 -3.51 0.17 -0.51
CA TRP A 44 -4.32 0.05 -1.72
C TRP A 44 -3.46 0.53 -2.89
N ARG A 45 -3.06 -0.39 -3.77
CA ARG A 45 -2.27 -0.04 -4.96
C ARG A 45 -3.18 0.24 -6.14
N LEU A 46 -3.16 1.46 -6.64
CA LEU A 46 -3.86 1.82 -7.86
C LEU A 46 -3.16 1.21 -9.09
N ALA A 47 -3.93 0.56 -9.95
CA ALA A 47 -3.43 0.01 -11.20
C ALA A 47 -4.51 0.08 -12.30
N PRO A 48 -4.13 0.38 -13.56
CA PRO A 48 -5.07 0.31 -14.66
C PRO A 48 -5.19 -1.12 -15.19
N VAL A 49 -6.39 -1.46 -15.65
CA VAL A 49 -6.68 -2.69 -16.39
C VAL A 49 -6.03 -2.60 -17.76
N LYS A 50 -5.32 -3.65 -18.16
CA LYS A 50 -4.62 -3.72 -19.44
C LYS A 50 -5.60 -3.77 -20.61
N VAL A 51 -5.02 -3.57 -21.78
CA VAL A 51 -5.73 -3.64 -23.05
C VAL A 51 -6.33 -5.03 -23.28
N GLY A 52 -7.60 -5.08 -23.68
CA GLY A 52 -8.41 -6.30 -23.72
C GLY A 52 -9.23 -6.60 -22.45
N GLY A 53 -9.13 -5.77 -21.41
CA GLY A 53 -9.96 -5.84 -20.21
C GLY A 53 -9.68 -7.02 -19.28
N ALA A 54 -10.53 -7.19 -18.27
CA ALA A 54 -10.38 -8.22 -17.24
C ALA A 54 -11.72 -8.78 -16.77
N THR A 55 -11.81 -10.11 -16.67
CA THR A 55 -12.95 -10.76 -15.99
C THR A 55 -12.70 -10.79 -14.49
N VAL A 56 -13.63 -10.21 -13.73
CA VAL A 56 -13.63 -10.27 -12.26
C VAL A 56 -14.34 -11.54 -11.81
N ARG A 57 -13.74 -12.25 -10.86
CA ARG A 57 -14.20 -13.56 -10.42
C ARG A 57 -14.35 -13.65 -8.92
N ASP A 58 -15.39 -14.37 -8.49
CA ASP A 58 -15.61 -14.76 -7.11
C ASP A 58 -15.11 -16.19 -6.90
N CYS A 59 -14.05 -16.33 -6.11
CA CYS A 59 -13.47 -17.60 -5.66
C CYS A 59 -13.70 -17.84 -4.17
N TYR A 60 -14.62 -17.10 -3.54
CA TYR A 60 -14.94 -17.18 -2.11
C TYR A 60 -16.28 -17.88 -1.86
N HIS A 61 -17.15 -18.04 -2.87
CA HIS A 61 -18.45 -18.70 -2.74
C HIS A 61 -18.65 -19.86 -3.74
N PRO A 62 -18.09 -21.06 -3.46
CA PRO A 62 -17.32 -21.44 -2.26
C PRO A 62 -15.85 -21.01 -2.32
N VAL A 63 -15.19 -21.00 -1.16
CA VAL A 63 -13.76 -20.66 -1.05
C VAL A 63 -12.93 -21.71 -1.77
N GLN A 64 -12.16 -21.27 -2.76
CA GLN A 64 -11.23 -22.08 -3.53
C GLN A 64 -9.98 -21.29 -3.93
N SER A 65 -9.00 -21.98 -4.50
CA SER A 65 -7.83 -21.34 -5.11
C SER A 65 -8.27 -20.51 -6.32
N PRO A 66 -7.70 -19.30 -6.51
CA PRO A 66 -8.03 -18.48 -7.67
C PRO A 66 -7.82 -19.22 -8.98
N SER A 67 -8.81 -19.18 -9.86
CA SER A 67 -8.77 -19.88 -11.15
C SER A 67 -9.76 -19.28 -12.14
N THR A 68 -9.61 -19.63 -13.42
CA THR A 68 -10.59 -19.27 -14.46
C THR A 68 -11.90 -20.04 -14.32
N ASN A 69 -11.98 -21.03 -13.43
CA ASN A 69 -13.19 -21.79 -13.12
C ASN A 69 -14.03 -21.14 -12.00
N CYS A 70 -13.50 -20.14 -11.31
CA CYS A 70 -14.28 -19.33 -10.38
C CYS A 70 -15.43 -18.60 -11.09
N LYS A 71 -16.51 -18.34 -10.35
CA LYS A 71 -17.71 -17.69 -10.87
C LYS A 71 -17.37 -16.30 -11.41
N PRO A 72 -17.63 -15.98 -12.69
CA PRO A 72 -17.49 -14.62 -13.17
C PRO A 72 -18.57 -13.75 -12.54
N VAL A 73 -18.18 -12.62 -11.97
CA VAL A 73 -19.10 -11.64 -11.34
C VAL A 73 -19.19 -10.33 -12.11
N GLY A 74 -18.26 -10.09 -13.03
CA GLY A 74 -18.26 -8.91 -13.86
C GLY A 74 -17.10 -8.86 -14.82
N TYR A 75 -17.05 -7.76 -15.57
CA TYR A 75 -15.99 -7.45 -16.50
C TYR A 75 -15.57 -5.99 -16.32
N LEU A 76 -14.27 -5.79 -16.15
CA LEU A 76 -13.64 -4.48 -16.13
C LEU A 76 -13.15 -4.16 -17.55
N PRO A 77 -13.64 -3.07 -18.16
CA PRO A 77 -13.09 -2.59 -19.42
C PRO A 77 -11.61 -2.25 -19.31
N GLU A 78 -10.92 -2.31 -20.45
CA GLU A 78 -9.58 -1.73 -20.61
C GLU A 78 -9.52 -0.29 -20.09
N GLY A 79 -8.40 0.06 -19.45
CA GLY A 79 -8.14 1.39 -18.92
C GLY A 79 -8.91 1.71 -17.64
N SER A 80 -9.82 0.83 -17.18
CA SER A 80 -10.46 0.99 -15.88
C SER A 80 -9.40 1.03 -14.80
N THR A 81 -9.54 1.94 -13.85
CA THR A 81 -8.65 2.00 -12.69
C THR A 81 -9.22 1.15 -11.57
N VAL A 82 -8.39 0.31 -10.99
CA VAL A 82 -8.75 -0.52 -9.84
C VAL A 82 -7.80 -0.27 -8.68
N HIS A 83 -8.27 -0.56 -7.47
CA HIS A 83 -7.41 -0.71 -6.31
C HIS A 83 -7.12 -2.19 -6.08
N ILE A 84 -5.86 -2.56 -6.08
CA ILE A 84 -5.38 -3.87 -5.63
C ILE A 84 -5.31 -3.81 -4.12
N VAL A 85 -6.12 -4.66 -3.47
CA VAL A 85 -6.21 -4.73 -2.01
C VAL A 85 -5.20 -5.73 -1.46
N CYS A 86 -5.09 -6.89 -2.10
CA CYS A 86 -4.19 -7.96 -1.74
C CYS A 86 -4.02 -8.92 -2.92
N GLN A 87 -3.09 -9.87 -2.81
CA GLN A 87 -2.80 -10.84 -3.86
C GLN A 87 -2.91 -12.28 -3.36
N ARG A 88 -3.19 -13.19 -4.28
CA ARG A 88 -3.21 -14.64 -4.05
C ARG A 88 -2.45 -15.35 -5.14
N VAL A 89 -1.92 -16.52 -4.80
CA VAL A 89 -1.37 -17.48 -5.77
C VAL A 89 -2.47 -18.46 -6.16
N GLY A 90 -2.62 -18.74 -7.45
CA GLY A 90 -3.65 -19.60 -8.00
C GLY A 90 -3.23 -20.22 -9.33
N GLN A 91 -4.22 -20.55 -10.17
CA GLN A 91 -3.98 -21.08 -11.52
C GLN A 91 -3.09 -20.14 -12.33
N ALA A 92 -2.09 -20.69 -13.01
CA ALA A 92 -1.32 -19.99 -14.02
C ALA A 92 -2.23 -19.60 -15.19
N VAL A 93 -2.33 -18.30 -15.48
CA VAL A 93 -3.11 -17.77 -16.60
C VAL A 93 -2.18 -17.02 -17.53
N TYR A 94 -2.27 -17.34 -18.82
CA TYR A 94 -1.63 -16.54 -19.85
C TYR A 94 -2.52 -15.34 -20.17
N GLY A 95 -1.99 -14.15 -19.93
CA GLY A 95 -2.62 -12.90 -20.34
C GLY A 95 -1.61 -12.00 -21.02
N ARG A 96 -1.89 -10.70 -21.04
CA ARG A 96 -1.15 -9.77 -21.89
C ARG A 96 0.31 -9.55 -21.47
N SER A 97 0.61 -9.72 -20.18
CA SER A 97 1.98 -9.68 -19.66
C SER A 97 2.68 -11.04 -19.61
N GLY A 98 2.10 -12.04 -20.28
CA GLY A 98 2.58 -13.42 -20.23
C GLY A 98 1.85 -14.24 -19.17
N MET A 99 2.47 -15.34 -18.77
CA MET A 99 1.91 -16.28 -17.81
C MET A 99 2.22 -15.82 -16.38
N THR A 100 1.20 -15.82 -15.51
CA THR A 100 1.37 -15.56 -14.08
C THR A 100 0.43 -16.44 -13.26
N GLU A 101 0.87 -16.83 -12.07
CA GLU A 101 0.05 -17.49 -11.04
C GLU A 101 -0.53 -16.49 -10.04
N ILE A 102 -0.24 -15.19 -10.22
CA ILE A 102 -0.68 -14.12 -9.33
C ILE A 102 -2.08 -13.66 -9.73
N TRP A 103 -2.92 -13.52 -8.71
CA TRP A 103 -4.27 -13.00 -8.80
C TRP A 103 -4.43 -11.83 -7.84
N ASP A 104 -4.88 -10.70 -8.38
CA ASP A 104 -5.15 -9.48 -7.64
C ASP A 104 -6.59 -9.49 -7.15
N TYR A 105 -6.81 -9.37 -5.84
CA TYR A 105 -8.12 -8.98 -5.33
C TYR A 105 -8.26 -7.48 -5.54
N VAL A 106 -9.23 -7.09 -6.36
CA VAL A 106 -9.43 -5.71 -6.76
C VAL A 106 -10.78 -5.18 -6.30
N VAL A 107 -10.81 -3.89 -6.00
CA VAL A 107 -12.03 -3.11 -5.81
C VAL A 107 -12.01 -1.96 -6.83
N ALA A 108 -13.10 -1.84 -7.58
CA ALA A 108 -13.29 -0.78 -8.56
C ALA A 108 -14.57 -0.02 -8.24
N ASP A 109 -14.46 1.23 -7.77
CA ASP A 109 -15.63 2.04 -7.40
C ASP A 109 -16.34 2.64 -8.62
N ASN A 110 -15.59 2.95 -9.70
CA ASN A 110 -16.13 3.39 -10.98
C ASN A 110 -15.18 2.96 -12.12
N ALA A 111 -15.46 1.80 -12.70
CA ALA A 111 -14.65 1.23 -13.79
C ALA A 111 -15.12 1.76 -15.15
N ASN A 112 -14.77 3.00 -15.51
CA ASN A 112 -15.16 3.61 -16.79
C ASN A 112 -16.68 3.63 -17.03
N ASN A 113 -17.45 4.13 -16.06
CA ASN A 113 -18.93 4.15 -16.04
C ASN A 113 -19.59 2.76 -15.88
N HIS A 114 -18.82 1.74 -15.50
CA HIS A 114 -19.38 0.46 -15.07
C HIS A 114 -19.67 0.48 -13.56
N PRO A 115 -20.66 -0.31 -13.09
CA PRO A 115 -21.00 -0.40 -11.69
C PRO A 115 -19.80 -0.81 -10.84
N LYS A 116 -19.82 -0.41 -9.58
CA LYS A 116 -18.86 -0.85 -8.57
C LYS A 116 -18.76 -2.38 -8.58
N MET A 117 -17.53 -2.88 -8.57
CA MET A 117 -17.28 -4.32 -8.55
C MET A 117 -16.03 -4.66 -7.76
N GLU A 118 -16.00 -5.88 -7.23
CA GLU A 118 -14.85 -6.42 -6.54
C GLU A 118 -14.70 -7.92 -6.82
N GLY A 119 -13.48 -8.42 -6.64
CA GLY A 119 -13.16 -9.83 -6.79
C GLY A 119 -11.75 -10.04 -7.32
N LEU A 120 -11.45 -11.28 -7.70
CA LEU A 120 -10.14 -11.68 -8.18
C LEU A 120 -10.02 -11.49 -9.68
N VAL A 121 -8.90 -10.92 -10.11
CA VAL A 121 -8.48 -10.76 -11.50
C VAL A 121 -7.05 -11.30 -11.63
N SER A 122 -6.72 -11.97 -12.75
CA SER A 122 -5.33 -12.37 -12.98
C SER A 122 -4.44 -11.14 -13.21
N ASP A 123 -3.30 -11.08 -12.54
CA ASP A 123 -2.29 -10.00 -12.67
C ASP A 123 -1.81 -9.82 -14.13
N SER A 124 -1.90 -10.89 -14.94
CA SER A 124 -1.60 -10.84 -16.37
C SER A 124 -2.45 -9.81 -17.13
N ASN A 125 -3.58 -9.38 -16.56
CA ASN A 125 -4.51 -8.38 -17.10
C ASN A 125 -4.50 -7.02 -16.35
N ILE A 126 -3.70 -6.86 -15.30
CA ILE A 126 -3.58 -5.60 -14.53
C ILE A 126 -2.18 -5.02 -14.67
N TYR A 127 -2.05 -3.72 -14.97
CA TYR A 127 -0.73 -3.08 -15.09
C TYR A 127 -0.19 -2.71 -13.71
N THR A 128 0.43 -3.69 -13.06
CA THR A 128 1.05 -3.53 -11.73
C THR A 128 2.44 -2.91 -11.81
N GLY A 129 3.10 -2.97 -12.97
CA GLY A 129 4.46 -2.46 -13.19
C GLY A 129 5.57 -3.40 -12.67
N ALA A 130 5.22 -4.61 -12.22
CA ALA A 130 6.14 -5.64 -11.78
C ALA A 130 5.64 -7.03 -12.20
N ASN A 131 6.53 -8.02 -12.22
CA ASN A 131 6.19 -9.43 -12.53
C ASN A 131 5.98 -10.27 -11.26
N GLY A 132 5.68 -9.62 -10.12
CA GLY A 132 5.69 -10.24 -8.80
C GLY A 132 4.65 -9.64 -7.87
N ILE A 133 4.71 -10.06 -6.62
CA ILE A 133 3.81 -9.57 -5.58
C ILE A 133 4.06 -8.07 -5.35
N VAL A 134 3.01 -7.26 -5.52
CA VAL A 134 3.00 -5.80 -5.38
C VAL A 134 2.12 -5.30 -4.24
N SER A 135 1.38 -6.19 -3.59
CA SER A 135 0.56 -5.94 -2.40
C SER A 135 0.70 -7.12 -1.43
N GLU A 136 0.15 -7.02 -0.22
CA GLU A 136 0.20 -8.13 0.72
C GLU A 136 -0.58 -9.35 0.23
N ILE A 137 -0.23 -10.54 0.75
CA ILE A 137 -1.00 -11.75 0.46
C ILE A 137 -2.32 -11.73 1.24
N CYS A 138 -3.43 -12.01 0.56
CA CYS A 138 -4.75 -12.04 1.20
C CYS A 138 -4.78 -13.08 2.33
N ARG A 139 -5.33 -12.69 3.50
CA ARG A 139 -5.49 -13.54 4.68
C ARG A 139 -6.90 -14.09 4.81
#